data_AF-A0A7K1A2L4-F1
#
_entry.id   AF-A0A7K1A2L4-F1
#
_cell.length_a   1.000
_cell.length_b   1.000
_cell.length_c   1.000
_cell.angle_alpha   90.00
_cell.angle_beta   90.00
_cell.angle_gamma   90.00
#
_symmetry.space_group_name_H-M   'P 1'
#
loop_
_entity.id
_entity.type
_entity.pdbx_description
1 polymer ?
#
loop_
_entity_poly.entity_id
_entity_poly.type
_entity_poly.pdbx_seq_one_letter_code
_entity_poly.pdbx_strand_id
1 'polypeptide(L)'
;MDVTSEIGYAEWGVGFFRQAVSAQRVLAGVNVLSGQAIDVGPMGVGPGRIAKVTARGVIGTAVGHRVNDDPVAFHVRLPVSLDFALDLGMDVHRFVAEIQIPLVITARARADLAIVLDIDPPRAADVTVHLTARGLRAAVTKHAAGVEGELRRFVSKYVARELDKDYVMAARLIDVSGAIDRAMQTLGPRSPGAERMTSDLPGALADEIRQQEEIFTDPDLLRP
;
A
#
# COMPACT_ATOMS: atom_id res chain seq x y z
N MET A 1 23.22 18.40 7.32
CA MET A 1 22.74 17.84 8.59
C MET A 1 23.77 16.84 9.03
N ASP A 2 24.30 17.01 10.24
CA ASP A 2 25.21 16.05 10.84
C ASP A 2 24.42 14.75 11.09
N VAL A 3 24.83 13.65 10.46
CA VAL A 3 24.13 12.36 10.50
C VAL A 3 24.35 11.67 11.86
N THR A 4 25.12 12.30 12.75
CA THR A 4 25.69 11.71 13.97
C THR A 4 25.02 12.22 15.26
N SER A 5 24.13 13.21 15.20
CA SER A 5 23.43 13.71 16.39
C SER A 5 22.25 12.80 16.74
N GLU A 6 22.24 12.27 17.96
CA GLU A 6 21.09 11.52 18.50
C GLU A 6 19.83 12.39 18.56
N ILE A 7 18.68 11.81 18.20
CA ILE A 7 17.37 12.47 18.27
C ILE A 7 16.42 11.67 19.16
N GLY A 8 15.41 12.32 19.71
CA GLY A 8 14.41 11.65 20.55
C GLY A 8 13.51 10.68 19.76
N TYR A 9 13.00 9.64 20.41
CA TYR A 9 12.16 8.63 19.76
C TYR A 9 10.89 9.20 19.09
N ALA A 10 10.28 10.22 19.69
CA ALA A 10 9.09 10.86 19.11
C ALA A 10 9.42 11.56 17.77
N GLU A 11 10.52 12.31 17.73
CA GLU A 11 11.00 12.96 16.51
C GLU A 11 11.42 11.93 15.45
N TRP A 12 12.13 10.90 15.88
CA TRP A 12 12.52 9.78 15.02
C TRP A 12 11.30 9.10 14.39
N GLY A 13 10.25 8.85 15.15
CA GLY A 13 9.03 8.20 14.67
C GLY A 13 8.35 8.98 13.55
N VAL A 14 8.18 10.31 13.73
CA VAL A 14 7.62 11.18 12.69
C VAL A 14 8.53 11.20 11.44
N GLY A 15 9.85 11.32 11.65
CA GLY A 15 10.84 11.28 10.58
C GLY A 15 10.83 9.97 9.79
N PHE A 16 10.69 8.85 10.51
CA PHE A 16 10.57 7.52 9.93
C PHE A 16 9.36 7.43 9.00
N PHE A 17 8.17 7.85 9.43
CA PHE A 17 6.98 7.83 8.57
C PHE A 17 7.15 8.70 7.32
N ARG A 18 7.72 9.90 7.47
CA ARG A 18 7.97 10.81 6.35
C ARG A 18 8.88 10.20 5.29
N GLN A 19 9.92 9.48 5.70
CA GLN A 19 10.92 8.88 4.81
C GLN A 19 10.52 7.49 4.30
N ALA A 20 10.01 6.63 5.17
CA ALA A 20 9.64 5.26 4.86
C ALA A 20 8.45 5.21 3.90
N VAL A 21 7.39 5.98 4.19
CA VAL A 21 6.19 6.04 3.35
C VAL A 21 6.30 7.24 2.41
N SER A 22 7.01 7.08 1.29
CA SER A 22 7.19 8.13 0.28
C SER A 22 6.14 8.04 -0.83
N ALA A 23 5.89 9.15 -1.52
CA ALA A 23 4.97 9.19 -2.67
C ALA A 23 5.38 8.17 -3.74
N GLN A 24 6.69 8.02 -4.00
CA GLN A 24 7.21 7.05 -4.95
C GLN A 24 6.83 5.61 -4.58
N ARG A 25 6.96 5.23 -3.29
CA ARG A 25 6.61 3.88 -2.84
C ARG A 25 5.11 3.62 -2.89
N VAL A 26 4.31 4.61 -2.48
CA VAL A 26 2.84 4.53 -2.56
C VAL A 26 2.40 4.37 -4.02
N LEU A 27 2.92 5.20 -4.92
CA LEU A 27 2.61 5.11 -6.34
C LEU A 27 3.12 3.81 -6.97
N ALA A 28 4.28 3.30 -6.55
CA ALA A 28 4.76 2.00 -7.03
C ALA A 28 3.79 0.87 -6.67
N GLY A 29 3.23 0.87 -5.44
CA GLY A 29 2.22 -0.09 -5.02
C GLY A 29 0.91 0.01 -5.81
N VAL A 30 0.40 1.23 -6.00
CA VAL A 30 -0.85 1.46 -6.78
C VAL A 30 -0.65 1.08 -8.26
N ASN A 31 0.51 1.41 -8.84
CA ASN A 31 0.79 1.19 -10.26
C ASN A 31 1.08 -0.27 -10.63
N VAL A 32 1.05 -1.22 -9.69
CA VAL A 32 1.01 -2.65 -10.00
C VAL A 32 -0.23 -3.00 -10.86
N LEU A 33 -1.30 -2.22 -10.73
CA LEU A 33 -2.54 -2.39 -11.50
C LEU A 33 -2.48 -1.75 -12.90
N SER A 34 -1.45 -0.95 -13.17
CA SER A 34 -1.33 -0.21 -14.43
C SER A 34 -1.13 -1.17 -15.61
N GLY A 35 -1.82 -0.89 -16.72
CA GLY A 35 -1.84 -1.75 -17.90
C GLY A 35 -2.77 -2.95 -17.78
N GLN A 36 -3.41 -3.19 -16.63
CA GLN A 36 -4.40 -4.26 -16.51
C GLN A 36 -5.61 -3.98 -17.41
N ALA A 37 -5.97 -4.98 -18.21
CA ALA A 37 -7.13 -4.93 -19.07
C ALA A 37 -8.42 -5.06 -18.25
N ILE A 38 -9.39 -4.24 -18.60
CA ILE A 38 -10.77 -4.33 -18.12
C ILE A 38 -11.55 -5.01 -19.24
N ASP A 39 -12.18 -6.14 -18.95
CA ASP A 39 -13.15 -6.78 -19.85
C ASP A 39 -14.39 -7.14 -19.06
N VAL A 40 -15.47 -6.46 -19.39
CA VAL A 40 -16.78 -6.60 -18.75
C VAL A 40 -17.74 -7.05 -19.84
N GLY A 41 -18.11 -8.32 -19.78
CA GLY A 41 -19.05 -8.94 -20.72
C GLY A 41 -20.47 -8.37 -20.62
N PRO A 42 -21.39 -8.83 -21.49
CA PRO A 42 -22.74 -8.28 -21.56
C PRO A 42 -23.49 -8.43 -20.23
N MET A 43 -23.63 -7.33 -19.49
CA MET A 43 -24.39 -7.28 -18.24
C MET A 43 -25.71 -6.57 -18.47
N GLY A 44 -26.81 -7.18 -18.01
CA GLY A 44 -28.13 -6.54 -18.02
C GLY A 44 -28.19 -5.40 -17.00
N VAL A 45 -28.49 -4.18 -17.46
CA VAL A 45 -28.61 -2.97 -16.63
C VAL A 45 -29.99 -2.32 -16.80
N GLY A 46 -30.37 -1.49 -15.82
CA GLY A 46 -31.66 -0.78 -15.79
C GLY A 46 -32.85 -1.63 -15.29
N PRO A 47 -34.04 -1.01 -15.16
CA PRO A 47 -35.26 -1.69 -14.72
C PRO A 47 -35.59 -2.87 -15.63
N GLY A 48 -35.76 -4.08 -15.07
CA GLY A 48 -36.05 -5.28 -15.87
C GLY A 48 -34.89 -5.81 -16.72
N ARG A 49 -33.64 -5.30 -16.56
CA ARG A 49 -32.45 -5.71 -17.34
C ARG A 49 -32.63 -5.57 -18.86
N ILE A 50 -33.41 -4.57 -19.27
CA ILE A 50 -33.77 -4.33 -20.68
C ILE A 50 -32.61 -3.79 -21.53
N ALA A 51 -31.57 -3.24 -20.89
CA ALA A 51 -30.37 -2.78 -21.57
C ALA A 51 -29.19 -3.71 -21.28
N LYS A 52 -28.28 -3.88 -22.24
CA LYS A 52 -27.03 -4.63 -22.04
C LYS A 52 -25.82 -3.71 -22.16
N VAL A 53 -24.88 -3.87 -21.25
CA VAL A 53 -23.61 -3.13 -21.27
C VAL A 53 -22.47 -4.10 -21.48
N THR A 54 -21.58 -3.76 -22.41
CA THR A 54 -20.27 -4.41 -22.57
C THR A 54 -19.20 -3.33 -22.51
N ALA A 55 -18.16 -3.52 -21.70
CA ALA A 55 -17.08 -2.54 -21.57
C ALA A 55 -15.71 -3.20 -21.69
N ARG A 56 -14.80 -2.55 -22.40
CA ARG A 56 -13.39 -2.90 -22.47
C ARG A 56 -12.56 -1.68 -22.11
N GLY A 57 -11.39 -1.88 -21.53
CA GLY A 57 -10.53 -0.74 -21.24
C GLY A 57 -9.24 -1.12 -20.56
N VAL A 58 -8.58 -0.11 -20.03
CA VAL A 58 -7.28 -0.26 -19.39
C VAL A 58 -7.14 0.70 -18.22
N ILE A 59 -6.50 0.22 -17.17
CA ILE A 59 -6.06 1.06 -16.05
C ILE A 59 -4.75 1.74 -16.46
N GLY A 60 -4.71 3.06 -16.44
CA GLY A 60 -3.50 3.82 -16.75
C GLY A 60 -2.61 4.03 -15.52
N THR A 61 -1.52 4.77 -15.72
CA THR A 61 -0.55 5.05 -14.65
C THR A 61 -1.07 6.09 -13.66
N ALA A 62 -1.19 5.70 -12.40
CA ALA A 62 -1.53 6.58 -11.29
C ALA A 62 -0.45 7.64 -11.04
N VAL A 63 -0.91 8.84 -10.74
CA VAL A 63 -0.08 9.97 -10.30
C VAL A 63 -0.57 10.49 -8.96
N GLY A 64 0.31 11.07 -8.14
CA GLY A 64 -0.08 11.53 -6.83
C GLY A 64 0.99 12.33 -6.13
N HIS A 65 0.61 12.95 -5.03
CA HIS A 65 1.50 13.76 -4.20
C HIS A 65 1.10 13.66 -2.73
N ARG A 66 2.06 13.93 -1.86
CA ARG A 66 1.85 14.04 -0.41
C ARG A 66 1.02 15.28 -0.13
N VAL A 67 0.04 15.16 0.76
CA VAL A 67 -0.83 16.25 1.22
C VAL A 67 -0.76 16.50 2.71
N ASN A 68 -0.24 15.54 3.48
CA ASN A 68 -0.02 15.70 4.92
C ASN A 68 1.22 14.91 5.40
N ASP A 69 1.80 15.35 6.51
CA ASP A 69 2.95 14.72 7.16
C ASP A 69 2.60 14.01 8.48
N ASP A 70 1.52 14.42 9.16
CA ASP A 70 1.06 13.77 10.39
C ASP A 70 -0.49 13.81 10.50
N PRO A 71 -1.20 12.69 10.23
CA PRO A 71 -0.64 11.46 9.66
C PRO A 71 -0.18 11.68 8.22
N VAL A 72 0.83 10.92 7.80
CA VAL A 72 1.30 10.90 6.41
C VAL A 72 0.14 10.53 5.47
N ALA A 73 -0.22 11.43 4.55
CA ALA A 73 -1.32 11.22 3.61
C ALA A 73 -0.99 11.67 2.19
N PHE A 74 -1.67 11.04 1.22
CA PHE A 74 -1.47 11.24 -0.22
C PHE A 74 -2.80 11.39 -0.94
N HIS A 75 -2.83 12.28 -1.93
CA HIS A 75 -3.85 12.27 -2.97
C HIS A 75 -3.28 11.58 -4.21
N VAL A 76 -3.94 10.50 -4.64
CA VAL A 76 -3.60 9.72 -5.82
C VAL A 76 -4.74 9.81 -6.82
N ARG A 77 -4.43 9.93 -8.10
CA ARG A 77 -5.39 9.90 -9.20
C ARG A 77 -5.06 8.73 -10.11
N LEU A 78 -6.01 7.82 -10.26
CA LEU A 78 -5.92 6.65 -11.12
C LEU A 78 -6.72 6.91 -12.41
N PRO A 79 -6.07 7.06 -13.57
CA PRO A 79 -6.75 7.19 -14.84
C PRO A 79 -7.26 5.82 -15.33
N VAL A 80 -8.46 5.79 -15.91
CA VAL A 80 -9.03 4.61 -16.56
C VAL A 80 -9.69 5.02 -17.86
N SER A 81 -9.32 4.35 -18.95
CA SER A 81 -9.91 4.58 -20.28
C SER A 81 -10.79 3.39 -20.63
N LEU A 82 -12.06 3.64 -20.95
CA LEU A 82 -13.06 2.60 -21.27
C LEU A 82 -13.71 2.86 -22.64
N ASP A 83 -13.78 1.81 -23.45
CA ASP A 83 -14.68 1.68 -24.59
C ASP A 83 -15.86 0.80 -24.19
N PHE A 84 -17.08 1.33 -24.19
CA PHE A 84 -18.25 0.53 -23.85
C PHE A 84 -19.44 0.76 -24.79
N ALA A 85 -20.24 -0.29 -24.93
CA ALA A 85 -21.44 -0.32 -25.74
C ALA A 85 -22.66 -0.52 -24.85
N LEU A 86 -23.68 0.30 -25.07
CA LEU A 86 -25.00 0.20 -24.46
C LEU A 86 -25.99 -0.26 -25.53
N ASP A 87 -26.47 -1.48 -25.42
CA ASP A 87 -27.50 -2.06 -26.27
C ASP A 87 -28.86 -1.88 -25.59
N LEU A 88 -29.74 -1.10 -26.21
CA LEU A 88 -31.10 -0.81 -25.75
C LEU A 88 -32.15 -1.67 -26.45
N GLY A 89 -31.73 -2.75 -27.13
CA GLY A 89 -32.57 -3.65 -27.91
C GLY A 89 -32.89 -3.12 -29.32
N MET A 90 -33.29 -1.85 -29.43
CA MET A 90 -33.56 -1.21 -30.73
C MET A 90 -32.32 -0.58 -31.37
N ASP A 91 -31.40 -0.09 -30.55
CA ASP A 91 -30.19 0.61 -30.96
C ASP A 91 -29.01 0.25 -30.05
N VAL A 92 -27.81 0.22 -30.62
CA VAL A 92 -26.56 0.07 -29.87
C VAL A 92 -25.78 1.38 -29.91
N HIS A 93 -25.53 1.96 -28.74
CA HIS A 93 -24.76 3.19 -28.58
C HIS A 93 -23.36 2.88 -28.07
N ARG A 94 -22.33 3.45 -28.71
CA ARG A 94 -20.94 3.24 -28.34
C ARG A 94 -20.36 4.51 -27.75
N PHE A 95 -19.62 4.36 -26.66
CA PHE A 95 -19.02 5.46 -25.94
C PHE A 95 -17.55 5.18 -25.64
N VAL A 96 -16.78 6.25 -25.54
CA VAL A 96 -15.46 6.29 -24.93
C VAL A 96 -15.58 7.10 -23.64
N ALA A 97 -15.12 6.55 -22.52
CA ALA A 97 -15.06 7.24 -21.25
C ALA A 97 -13.63 7.34 -20.75
N GLU A 98 -13.21 8.56 -20.46
CA GLU A 98 -11.99 8.85 -19.70
C GLU A 98 -12.40 9.14 -18.25
N ILE A 99 -11.93 8.30 -17.34
CA ILE A 99 -12.31 8.34 -15.92
C ILE A 99 -11.08 8.68 -15.10
N GLN A 100 -11.24 9.59 -14.13
CA GLN A 100 -10.23 9.86 -13.11
C GLN A 100 -10.80 9.47 -11.76
N ILE A 101 -10.14 8.51 -11.11
CA ILE A 101 -10.53 7.98 -9.80
C ILE A 101 -9.61 8.60 -8.75
N PRO A 102 -10.11 9.49 -7.88
CA PRO A 102 -9.32 10.00 -6.76
C PRO A 102 -9.26 8.97 -5.64
N LEU A 103 -8.09 8.78 -5.04
CA LEU A 103 -7.87 7.95 -3.86
C LEU A 103 -7.13 8.78 -2.82
N VAL A 104 -7.58 8.70 -1.57
CA VAL A 104 -6.84 9.24 -0.43
C VAL A 104 -6.20 8.06 0.29
N ILE A 105 -4.88 8.12 0.46
CA ILE A 105 -4.12 7.08 1.13
C ILE A 105 -3.47 7.68 2.36
N THR A 106 -3.79 7.14 3.54
CA THR A 106 -3.26 7.58 4.83
C THR A 106 -2.45 6.45 5.46
N ALA A 107 -1.22 6.73 5.84
CA ALA A 107 -0.38 5.77 6.57
C ALA A 107 -0.65 5.87 8.07
N ARG A 108 -0.91 4.73 8.71
CA ARG A 108 -1.13 4.62 10.15
C ARG A 108 -0.17 3.63 10.78
N ALA A 109 0.38 4.03 11.92
CA ALA A 109 1.14 3.13 12.79
C ALA A 109 0.19 2.16 13.51
N ARG A 110 0.64 0.93 13.69
CA ARG A 110 0.00 -0.06 14.57
C ARG A 110 0.91 -0.42 15.75
N ALA A 111 0.29 -0.91 16.83
CA ALA A 111 1.00 -1.31 18.04
C ALA A 111 1.98 -2.49 17.82
N ASP A 112 1.75 -3.34 16.82
CA ASP A 112 2.62 -4.45 16.41
C ASP A 112 3.74 -4.01 15.46
N LEU A 113 4.07 -2.71 15.45
CA LEU A 113 5.05 -2.07 14.58
C LEU A 113 4.73 -2.15 13.08
N ALA A 114 3.55 -2.61 12.67
CA ALA A 114 3.16 -2.55 11.27
C ALA A 114 2.74 -1.13 10.85
N ILE A 115 2.90 -0.82 9.55
CA ILE A 115 2.27 0.35 8.92
C ILE A 115 1.11 -0.15 8.07
N VAL A 116 -0.08 0.44 8.25
CA VAL A 116 -1.23 0.22 7.39
C VAL A 116 -1.44 1.43 6.51
N LEU A 117 -1.60 1.18 5.21
CA LEU A 117 -2.05 2.16 4.24
C LEU A 117 -3.58 2.10 4.16
N ASP A 118 -4.26 2.95 4.91
CA ASP A 118 -5.69 3.13 4.79
C ASP A 118 -6.00 3.84 3.48
N ILE A 119 -6.92 3.27 2.71
CA ILE A 119 -7.35 3.81 1.41
C ILE A 119 -8.82 4.16 1.53
N ASP A 120 -9.14 5.44 1.46
CA ASP A 120 -10.53 5.88 1.45
C ASP A 120 -11.11 5.63 0.05
N PRO A 121 -12.24 4.91 -0.06
CA PRO A 121 -12.89 4.73 -1.35
C PRO A 121 -13.39 6.08 -1.89
N PRO A 122 -13.32 6.31 -3.21
CA PRO A 122 -13.81 7.54 -3.81
C PRO A 122 -15.31 7.67 -3.61
N ARG A 123 -15.79 8.87 -3.28
CA ARG A 123 -17.22 9.16 -3.39
C ARG A 123 -17.55 9.32 -4.87
N ALA A 124 -18.76 8.93 -5.27
CA ALA A 124 -19.20 9.07 -6.66
C ALA A 124 -19.12 10.52 -7.17
N ALA A 125 -19.31 11.52 -6.29
CA ALA A 125 -19.20 12.93 -6.66
C ALA A 125 -17.78 13.36 -7.03
N ASP A 126 -16.76 12.66 -6.50
CA ASP A 126 -15.35 13.00 -6.71
C ASP A 126 -14.78 12.29 -7.96
N VAL A 127 -15.46 11.25 -8.44
CA VAL A 127 -15.08 10.55 -9.69
C VAL A 127 -15.37 11.46 -10.88
N THR A 128 -14.31 11.83 -11.60
CA THR A 128 -14.46 12.58 -12.85
C THR A 128 -14.64 11.61 -13.99
N VAL A 129 -15.64 11.86 -14.84
CA VAL A 129 -15.93 11.08 -16.03
C VAL A 129 -16.09 12.06 -17.18
N HIS A 130 -15.39 11.83 -18.27
CA HIS A 130 -15.59 12.51 -19.54
C HIS A 130 -16.06 11.50 -20.58
N LEU A 131 -17.32 11.62 -21.00
CA LEU A 131 -17.95 10.67 -21.91
C LEU A 131 -18.07 11.25 -23.32
N THR A 132 -17.51 10.54 -24.31
CA THR A 132 -17.63 10.87 -25.73
C THR A 132 -18.45 9.79 -26.45
N ALA A 133 -19.53 10.20 -27.13
CA ALA A 133 -20.29 9.31 -27.98
C ALA A 133 -19.59 9.10 -29.33
N ARG A 134 -19.52 7.84 -29.79
CA ARG A 134 -19.08 7.53 -31.15
C ARG A 134 -20.28 7.60 -32.10
N GLY A 135 -20.39 8.69 -32.85
CA GLY A 135 -21.44 8.92 -33.85
C GLY A 135 -22.37 10.10 -33.53
N LEU A 136 -22.78 10.85 -34.55
CA LEU A 136 -23.45 12.15 -34.44
C LEU A 136 -24.99 12.01 -34.40
N ARG A 137 -25.55 11.32 -33.39
CA ARG A 137 -27.02 11.26 -33.20
C ARG A 137 -27.43 12.12 -32.00
N ALA A 138 -28.26 13.14 -32.23
CA ALA A 138 -28.73 14.06 -31.18
C ALA A 138 -29.42 13.36 -29.99
N ALA A 139 -30.02 12.19 -30.21
CA ALA A 139 -30.61 11.36 -29.15
C ALA A 139 -29.57 10.81 -28.16
N VAL A 140 -28.31 10.65 -28.57
CA VAL A 140 -27.22 10.10 -27.74
C VAL A 140 -26.76 11.11 -26.69
N THR A 141 -26.79 12.41 -27.01
CA THR A 141 -26.40 13.48 -26.07
C THR A 141 -27.31 13.55 -24.84
N LYS A 142 -28.62 13.30 -25.00
CA LYS A 142 -29.57 13.31 -23.86
C LYS A 142 -29.33 12.15 -22.89
N HIS A 143 -28.89 11.00 -23.38
CA HIS A 143 -28.60 9.82 -22.56
C HIS A 143 -27.22 9.91 -21.88
N ALA A 144 -26.26 10.64 -22.48
CA ALA A 144 -24.89 10.75 -21.99
C ALA A 144 -24.80 11.27 -20.54
N ALA A 145 -25.57 12.30 -20.17
CA ALA A 145 -25.54 12.86 -18.81
C ALA A 145 -26.00 11.85 -17.74
N GLY A 146 -27.02 11.04 -18.04
CA GLY A 146 -27.47 9.96 -17.14
C GLY A 146 -26.45 8.83 -17.02
N VAL A 147 -25.80 8.49 -18.14
CA VAL A 147 -24.76 7.46 -18.20
C VAL A 147 -23.53 7.85 -17.40
N GLU A 148 -23.08 9.11 -17.47
CA GLU A 148 -21.96 9.59 -16.64
C GLU A 148 -22.24 9.47 -15.14
N GLY A 149 -23.44 9.88 -14.71
CA GLY A 149 -23.85 9.79 -13.31
C GLY A 149 -23.86 8.35 -12.80
N GLU A 150 -24.35 7.42 -13.62
CA GLU A 150 -24.34 5.99 -13.28
C GLU A 150 -22.93 5.42 -13.28
N LEU A 151 -22.07 5.82 -14.22
CA LEU A 151 -20.68 5.37 -14.27
C LEU A 151 -19.91 5.82 -13.02
N ARG A 152 -20.09 7.08 -12.59
CA ARG A 152 -19.52 7.59 -11.33
C ARG A 152 -19.93 6.74 -10.12
N ARG A 153 -21.23 6.41 -10.02
CA ARG A 153 -21.76 5.57 -8.93
C ARG A 153 -21.23 4.14 -8.99
N PHE A 154 -21.19 3.56 -10.18
CA PHE A 154 -20.69 2.20 -10.38
C PHE A 154 -19.22 2.10 -10.03
N VAL A 155 -18.37 3.01 -10.54
CA VAL A 155 -16.94 3.04 -10.26
C VAL A 155 -16.67 3.19 -8.76
N SER A 156 -17.34 4.13 -8.09
CA SER A 156 -17.21 4.33 -6.65
C SER A 156 -17.51 3.05 -5.85
N LYS A 157 -18.65 2.38 -6.14
CA LYS A 157 -19.02 1.12 -5.50
C LYS A 157 -18.06 -0.03 -5.83
N TYR A 158 -17.62 -0.11 -7.09
CA TYR A 158 -16.69 -1.12 -7.54
C TYR A 158 -15.37 -1.00 -6.79
N VAL A 159 -14.80 0.21 -6.74
CA VAL A 159 -13.55 0.48 -6.02
C VAL A 159 -13.71 0.14 -4.55
N ALA A 160 -14.77 0.60 -3.88
CA ALA A 160 -15.00 0.26 -2.47
C ALA A 160 -14.98 -1.26 -2.22
N ARG A 161 -15.69 -2.05 -3.04
CA ARG A 161 -15.68 -3.51 -2.93
C ARG A 161 -14.34 -4.13 -3.28
N GLU A 162 -13.64 -3.59 -4.27
CA GLU A 162 -12.31 -4.05 -4.66
C GLU A 162 -11.31 -3.87 -3.53
N LEU A 163 -11.44 -2.73 -2.85
CA LEU A 163 -10.62 -2.38 -1.71
C LEU A 163 -10.79 -3.39 -0.56
N ASP A 164 -11.94 -4.06 -0.43
CA ASP A 164 -12.17 -5.06 0.63
C ASP A 164 -11.62 -6.46 0.31
N LYS A 165 -11.04 -6.69 -0.88
CA LYS A 165 -10.51 -8.01 -1.24
C LYS A 165 -9.21 -8.32 -0.49
N ASP A 166 -9.05 -9.59 -0.09
CA ASP A 166 -7.92 -10.07 0.72
C ASP A 166 -6.55 -9.69 0.16
N TYR A 167 -6.33 -9.82 -1.15
CA TYR A 167 -5.05 -9.47 -1.76
C TYR A 167 -4.75 -7.96 -1.70
N VAL A 168 -5.79 -7.10 -1.73
CA VAL A 168 -5.63 -5.65 -1.59
C VAL A 168 -5.37 -5.30 -0.13
N MET A 169 -6.08 -5.94 0.80
CA MET A 169 -5.83 -5.81 2.24
C MET A 169 -4.39 -6.19 2.60
N ALA A 170 -3.91 -7.32 2.09
CA ALA A 170 -2.53 -7.77 2.29
C ALA A 170 -1.51 -6.77 1.72
N ALA A 171 -1.78 -6.18 0.56
CA ALA A 171 -0.90 -5.20 -0.07
C ALA A 171 -0.83 -3.85 0.67
N ARG A 172 -1.76 -3.55 1.58
CA ARG A 172 -1.76 -2.32 2.40
C ARG A 172 -0.92 -2.42 3.65
N LEU A 173 -0.47 -3.62 4.02
CA LEU A 173 0.28 -3.87 5.23
C LEU A 173 1.78 -3.87 4.93
N ILE A 174 2.52 -3.00 5.63
CA ILE A 174 3.98 -3.01 5.63
C ILE A 174 4.43 -3.57 6.98
N ASP A 175 4.99 -4.77 6.94
CA ASP A 175 5.55 -5.45 8.11
C ASP A 175 6.95 -4.91 8.45
N VAL A 176 6.99 -3.92 9.35
CA VAL A 176 8.25 -3.34 9.83
C VAL A 176 8.94 -4.27 10.82
N SER A 177 8.19 -4.98 11.67
CA SER A 177 8.77 -5.91 12.65
C SER A 177 9.59 -6.98 11.94
N GLY A 178 9.03 -7.65 10.94
CA GLY A 178 9.75 -8.66 10.16
C GLY A 178 10.91 -8.06 9.35
N ALA A 179 10.82 -6.79 8.94
CA ALA A 179 11.96 -6.10 8.31
C ALA A 179 13.10 -5.85 9.30
N ILE A 180 12.78 -5.46 10.53
CA ILE A 180 13.75 -5.30 11.62
C ILE A 180 14.36 -6.66 11.97
N ASP A 181 13.57 -7.71 12.12
CA ASP A 181 14.07 -9.06 12.44
C ASP A 181 15.08 -9.56 11.39
N ARG A 182 14.75 -9.35 10.11
CA ARG A 182 15.68 -9.66 9.00
C ARG A 182 16.96 -8.83 9.08
N ALA A 183 16.87 -7.55 9.46
CA ALA A 183 18.05 -6.71 9.64
C ALA A 183 18.87 -7.16 10.85
N MET A 184 18.25 -7.52 11.97
CA MET A 184 18.91 -7.99 13.19
C MET A 184 19.67 -9.30 12.97
N GLN A 185 19.16 -10.20 12.13
CA GLN A 185 19.88 -11.41 11.71
C GLN A 185 21.22 -11.09 11.02
N THR A 186 21.37 -9.89 10.46
CA THR A 186 22.64 -9.46 9.84
C THR A 186 23.65 -8.89 10.81
N LEU A 187 23.22 -8.54 12.04
CA LEU A 187 24.05 -7.98 13.10
C LEU A 187 24.74 -9.05 13.96
N GLY A 188 24.41 -10.33 13.75
CA GLY A 188 25.19 -11.43 14.32
C GLY A 188 26.65 -11.39 13.84
N PRO A 189 27.61 -11.87 14.63
CA PRO A 189 29.03 -11.76 14.32
C PRO A 189 29.35 -12.47 13.00
N ARG A 190 29.46 -11.71 11.92
CA ARG A 190 29.96 -12.20 10.64
C ARG A 190 31.48 -12.19 10.64
N SER A 191 32.11 -13.10 11.39
CA SER A 191 33.54 -13.38 11.30
C SER A 191 33.94 -14.65 12.06
N PRO A 192 35.05 -15.32 11.68
CA PRO A 192 35.67 -16.43 12.44
C PRO A 192 36.11 -16.04 13.87
N GLY A 193 35.88 -14.80 14.30
CA GLY A 193 36.08 -14.31 15.66
C GLY A 193 35.06 -14.82 16.68
N ALA A 194 33.86 -15.24 16.27
CA ALA A 194 32.90 -15.85 17.21
C ALA A 194 33.37 -17.24 17.68
N GLU A 195 34.00 -18.01 16.78
CA GLU A 195 34.69 -19.26 17.12
C GLU A 195 35.94 -19.01 17.97
N ARG A 196 36.69 -17.93 17.72
CA ARG A 196 37.84 -17.54 18.58
C ARG A 196 37.42 -17.06 19.97
N MET A 197 36.35 -16.28 20.07
CA MET A 197 35.85 -15.81 21.36
C MET A 197 35.31 -16.97 22.20
N THR A 198 34.68 -17.97 21.57
CA THR A 198 34.27 -19.22 22.22
C THR A 198 35.44 -20.15 22.53
N SER A 199 36.54 -20.12 21.77
CA SER A 199 37.77 -20.88 22.08
C SER A 199 38.67 -20.22 23.13
N ASP A 200 38.60 -18.89 23.28
CA ASP A 200 39.39 -18.12 24.26
C ASP A 200 38.70 -18.05 25.63
N LEU A 201 37.38 -18.27 25.68
CA LEU A 201 36.56 -18.32 26.90
C LEU A 201 37.07 -19.32 27.96
N PRO A 202 37.44 -20.58 27.62
CA PRO A 202 38.02 -21.52 28.58
C PRO A 202 39.35 -21.05 29.17
N GLY A 203 40.20 -20.41 28.36
CA GLY A 203 41.50 -19.88 28.80
C GLY A 203 41.33 -18.69 29.74
N ALA A 204 40.47 -17.73 29.35
CA ALA A 204 40.14 -16.57 30.17
C ALA A 204 39.51 -16.97 31.51
N LEU A 205 38.60 -17.95 31.51
CA LEU A 205 37.99 -18.47 32.73
C LEU A 205 39.01 -19.19 33.63
N ALA A 206 39.93 -19.95 33.05
CA ALA A 206 40.98 -20.65 33.81
C ALA A 206 41.98 -19.66 34.45
N ASP A 207 42.32 -18.58 33.75
CA ASP A 207 43.20 -17.54 34.29
C ASP A 207 42.52 -16.70 35.38
N GLU A 208 41.21 -16.46 35.26
CA GLU A 208 40.41 -15.80 36.30
C GLU A 208 40.26 -16.67 37.56
N ILE A 209 40.00 -17.98 37.40
CA ILE A 209 39.99 -18.94 38.52
C ILE A 209 41.35 -18.96 39.23
N ARG A 210 42.46 -18.94 38.47
CA ARG A 210 43.81 -18.93 39.04
C ARG A 210 44.13 -17.63 39.78
N GLN A 211 43.64 -16.49 39.29
CA GLN A 211 43.76 -15.20 40.00
C GLN A 211 42.92 -15.13 41.28
N GLN A 212 41.83 -15.88 41.36
CA GLN A 212 40.98 -15.96 42.55
C GLN A 212 41.31 -17.15 43.47
N GLU A 213 42.39 -17.90 43.25
CA GLU A 213 42.81 -19.01 44.11
C GLU A 213 42.98 -18.57 45.58
N GLU A 214 43.38 -17.32 45.85
CA GLU A 214 43.46 -16.80 47.23
C GLU A 214 42.10 -16.73 47.94
N ILE A 215 40.99 -16.59 47.21
CA ILE A 215 39.62 -16.56 47.77
C ILE A 215 39.12 -17.98 48.07
N PHE A 216 39.51 -18.97 47.24
CA PHE A 216 39.08 -20.37 47.39
C PHE A 216 39.96 -21.18 48.35
N THR A 217 41.15 -20.67 48.70
CA THR A 217 42.09 -21.34 49.62
C THR A 217 42.07 -20.72 51.01
N ASP A 218 41.15 -19.79 51.30
CA ASP A 218 41.00 -19.20 52.63
C ASP A 218 40.60 -20.27 53.65
N PRO A 219 41.49 -20.63 54.61
CA PRO A 219 41.22 -21.66 55.60
C PRO A 219 40.13 -21.26 56.61
N ASP A 220 39.65 -20.01 56.61
CA ASP A 220 38.54 -19.57 57.46
C ASP A 220 37.14 -19.87 56.84
N LEU A 221 37.05 -20.24 55.56
CA LEU A 221 35.81 -20.70 54.91
C LEU A 221 35.60 -22.24 54.99
N LEU A 222 36.58 -22.98 55.51
CA LEU A 222 36.57 -24.45 55.63
C LEU A 222 36.56 -24.96 57.09
N ARG A 223 36.23 -24.10 58.06
CA ARG A 223 35.91 -24.55 59.42
C ARG A 223 34.41 -24.80 59.56
N PRO A 224 33.99 -25.96 60.10
CA PRO A 224 32.58 -26.29 60.31
C PRO A 224 31.89 -25.38 61.34
#